data_AF-A0A2D6MI16-F1
#
_entry.id   AF-A0A2D6MI16-F1
#
_cell.length_a   1.000
_cell.length_b   1.000
_cell.length_c   1.000
_cell.angle_alpha   90.00
_cell.angle_beta   90.00
_cell.angle_gamma   90.00
#
_symmetry.space_group_name_H-M   'P 1'
#
loop_
_entity.id
_entity.type
_entity.pdbx_description
1 polymer ?
#
loop_
_entity_poly.entity_id
_entity_poly.type
_entity_poly.pdbx_seq_one_letter_code
_entity_poly.pdbx_strand_id
1 'polypeptide(L)'
;MIFQTLDDKSECVGVYVDGKLYFDEVPTNLTKTWKHTGSITDPNVEYAWLRCGGQSLKQACPEELIDEWRRLQRRFEAYLKSFRIGKISMREHCFYDLVPKDFLQQFCEVKNQITEYVFENYEKPENYEHLDKVQKLLYKIKYRDLNI
;
A
#
# COMPACT_ATOMS: atom_id res chain seq x y z
N MET A 1 -7.19 12.14 -5.32
CA MET A 1 -7.98 11.15 -4.55
C MET A 1 -7.05 10.21 -3.79
N ILE A 2 -7.52 9.62 -2.68
CA ILE A 2 -6.76 8.61 -1.93
C ILE A 2 -6.95 7.25 -2.60
N PHE A 3 -5.87 6.49 -2.74
CA PHE A 3 -5.89 5.15 -3.32
C PHE A 3 -4.90 4.22 -2.63
N GLN A 4 -5.08 2.91 -2.80
CA GLN A 4 -4.08 1.90 -2.44
C GLN A 4 -3.60 1.17 -3.68
N THR A 5 -2.28 0.99 -3.77
CA THR A 5 -1.70 0.10 -4.78
C THR A 5 -1.77 -1.35 -4.32
N LEU A 6 -2.02 -2.21 -5.30
CA LEU A 6 -1.98 -3.65 -5.21
C LEU A 6 -0.81 -4.09 -6.09
N ASP A 7 0.40 -3.93 -5.54
CA ASP A 7 1.66 -4.14 -6.23
C ASP A 7 2.59 -4.99 -5.36
N ASP A 8 2.73 -6.25 -5.76
CA ASP A 8 3.61 -7.27 -5.15
C ASP A 8 4.94 -7.34 -5.94
N LYS A 9 4.82 -7.29 -7.27
CA LYS A 9 5.88 -7.33 -8.28
C LYS A 9 5.34 -6.58 -9.49
N SER A 10 6.25 -5.94 -10.22
CA SER A 10 6.09 -5.18 -11.47
C SER A 10 5.11 -5.68 -12.54
N GLU A 11 4.56 -6.89 -12.42
CA GLU A 11 3.57 -7.49 -13.34
C GLU A 11 2.12 -7.42 -12.83
N CYS A 12 1.88 -7.24 -11.53
CA CYS A 12 0.55 -7.03 -10.98
C CYS A 12 0.40 -5.58 -10.53
N VAL A 13 -0.21 -4.76 -11.38
CA VAL A 13 -0.48 -3.35 -11.10
C VAL A 13 -1.99 -3.16 -10.96
N GLY A 14 -2.48 -3.20 -9.74
CA GLY A 14 -3.86 -2.84 -9.42
C GLY A 14 -3.94 -1.59 -8.55
N VAL A 15 -5.06 -0.89 -8.59
CA VAL A 15 -5.39 0.16 -7.62
C VAL A 15 -6.77 -0.06 -7.02
N TYR A 16 -6.88 0.29 -5.74
CA TYR A 16 -8.15 0.46 -5.05
C TYR A 16 -8.44 1.94 -4.86
N VAL A 17 -9.60 2.40 -5.35
CA VAL A 17 -10.07 3.78 -5.18
C VAL A 17 -11.61 3.78 -5.20
N ASP A 18 -12.22 4.57 -4.31
CA ASP A 18 -13.67 4.76 -4.20
C ASP A 18 -14.49 3.45 -4.18
N GLY A 19 -14.14 2.50 -3.31
CA GLY A 19 -14.88 1.23 -3.20
C GLY A 19 -14.61 0.22 -4.31
N LYS A 20 -13.77 0.56 -5.30
CA LYS A 20 -13.58 -0.25 -6.51
C LYS A 20 -12.12 -0.66 -6.70
N LEU A 21 -11.95 -1.86 -7.23
CA LEU A 21 -10.66 -2.42 -7.62
C LEU A 21 -10.52 -2.28 -9.14
N TYR A 22 -9.42 -1.68 -9.58
CA TYR A 22 -9.07 -1.48 -10.98
C TYR A 22 -7.76 -2.22 -11.26
N PHE A 23 -7.75 -3.14 -12.22
CA PHE A 23 -6.57 -3.90 -12.63
C PHE A 23 -6.12 -3.59 -14.06
N ASP A 24 -7.04 -3.14 -14.92
CA ASP A 24 -6.76 -2.81 -16.32
C ASP A 24 -6.69 -1.29 -16.54
N GLU A 25 -7.75 -0.57 -16.19
CA GLU A 25 -7.87 0.89 -16.37
C GLU A 25 -7.76 1.60 -15.02
N VAL A 26 -6.55 2.04 -14.68
CA VAL A 26 -6.29 2.83 -13.47
C VAL A 26 -6.90 4.23 -13.63
N PRO A 27 -7.76 4.69 -12.71
CA PRO A 27 -8.34 6.04 -12.78
C PRO A 27 -7.27 7.14 -12.77
N THR A 28 -7.56 8.24 -13.46
CA THR A 28 -6.73 9.45 -13.41
C THR A 28 -6.98 10.24 -12.11
N ASN A 29 -6.07 11.15 -11.73
CA ASN A 29 -6.19 12.03 -10.54
C ASN A 29 -5.99 11.34 -9.17
N LEU A 30 -5.21 10.26 -9.17
CA LEU A 30 -4.67 9.66 -7.95
C LEU A 30 -3.60 10.58 -7.38
N THR A 31 -3.77 11.07 -6.15
CA THR A 31 -2.89 12.11 -5.59
C THR A 31 -2.31 11.75 -4.24
N LYS A 32 -2.86 10.76 -3.54
CA LYS A 32 -2.48 10.42 -2.16
C LYS A 32 -2.54 8.91 -1.95
N THR A 33 -1.52 8.34 -1.34
CA THR A 33 -1.53 6.92 -0.93
C THR A 33 -0.71 6.73 0.34
N TRP A 34 -0.66 5.49 0.84
CA TRP A 34 0.11 5.19 2.04
C TRP A 34 1.62 5.34 1.82
N LYS A 35 2.19 4.64 0.83
CA LYS A 35 3.65 4.58 0.61
C LYS A 35 3.97 4.35 -0.87
N HIS A 36 5.11 4.85 -1.32
CA HIS A 36 5.61 4.66 -2.68
C HIS A 36 5.79 3.17 -3.05
N THR A 37 5.33 2.82 -4.25
CA THR A 37 5.51 1.53 -4.93
C THR A 37 5.95 1.77 -6.38
N GLY A 38 6.53 0.76 -7.03
CA GLY A 38 7.11 0.88 -8.38
C GLY A 38 6.07 1.13 -9.47
N SER A 39 4.85 0.68 -9.26
CA SER A 39 3.67 0.97 -10.11
C SER A 39 3.28 2.44 -10.19
N ILE A 40 3.68 3.29 -9.24
CA ILE A 40 3.30 4.72 -9.22
C ILE A 40 4.43 5.54 -9.85
N THR A 41 4.15 6.12 -11.02
CA THR A 41 5.11 6.97 -11.74
C THR A 41 4.78 8.46 -11.65
N ASP A 42 3.57 8.83 -11.22
CA ASP A 42 3.16 10.24 -11.11
C ASP A 42 3.96 10.95 -10.00
N PRO A 43 4.73 12.01 -10.32
CA PRO A 43 5.53 12.74 -9.35
C PRO A 43 4.70 13.51 -8.32
N ASN A 44 3.41 13.77 -8.59
CA ASN A 44 2.54 14.58 -7.74
C ASN A 44 1.84 13.76 -6.64
N VAL A 45 2.06 12.44 -6.57
CA VAL A 45 1.48 11.60 -5.52
C VAL A 45 2.18 11.84 -4.19
N GLU A 46 1.40 12.17 -3.16
CA GLU A 46 1.86 12.27 -1.78
C GLU A 46 1.70 10.94 -1.01
N TYR A 47 2.54 10.73 0.00
CA TYR A 47 2.68 9.49 0.76
C TYR A 47 2.50 9.76 2.26
N ALA A 48 1.44 9.21 2.85
CA ALA A 48 1.13 9.34 4.28
C ALA A 48 2.27 8.80 5.17
N TRP A 49 2.95 7.72 4.76
CA TRP A 49 4.07 7.12 5.48
C TRP A 49 5.21 8.10 5.76
N LEU A 50 5.43 9.07 4.86
CA LEU A 50 6.43 10.12 5.07
C LEU A 50 5.95 11.19 6.05
N ARG A 51 4.64 11.50 6.06
CA ARG A 51 4.04 12.47 6.99
C ARG A 51 4.06 11.97 8.43
N CYS A 52 3.79 10.69 8.66
CA CYS A 52 3.88 10.09 9.99
C CYS A 52 5.32 9.65 10.37
N GLY A 53 6.35 10.20 9.73
CA GLY A 53 7.75 9.97 10.11
C GLY A 53 8.20 8.50 9.99
N GLY A 54 7.58 7.73 9.10
CA GLY A 54 7.92 6.33 8.85
C GLY A 54 7.20 5.32 9.75
N GLN A 55 6.23 5.75 10.56
CA GLN A 55 5.41 4.85 11.37
C GLN A 55 4.71 3.78 10.51
N SER A 56 4.51 2.60 11.09
CA SER A 56 3.70 1.55 10.46
C SER A 56 2.22 1.94 10.46
N LEU A 57 1.41 1.32 9.58
CA LEU A 57 -0.05 1.51 9.55
C LEU A 57 -0.67 1.32 10.93
N LYS A 58 -0.23 0.32 11.69
CA LYS A 58 -0.73 0.04 13.04
C LYS A 58 -0.41 1.16 14.04
N GLN A 59 0.76 1.79 13.91
CA GLN A 59 1.18 2.88 14.79
C GLN A 59 0.46 4.19 14.47
N ALA A 60 0.21 4.45 13.19
CA ALA A 60 -0.50 5.64 12.72
C ALA A 60 -2.03 5.46 12.68
N CYS A 61 -2.54 4.27 13.02
CA CYS A 61 -3.96 3.94 12.99
C CYS A 61 -4.69 4.70 14.10
N PRO A 62 -5.80 5.40 13.80
CA PRO A 62 -6.63 6.00 14.83
C PRO A 62 -7.27 4.92 15.73
N GLU A 63 -7.64 5.31 16.95
CA GLU A 63 -8.13 4.39 17.98
C GLU A 63 -9.42 3.69 17.54
N GLU A 64 -10.28 4.39 16.81
CA GLU A 64 -11.57 3.88 16.33
C GLU A 64 -11.41 2.75 15.31
N LEU A 65 -10.31 2.72 14.55
CA LEU A 65 -10.07 1.73 13.50
C LEU A 65 -9.13 0.59 13.93
N ILE A 66 -8.50 0.68 15.11
CA ILE A 66 -7.42 -0.23 15.50
C ILE A 66 -7.86 -1.69 15.59
N ASP A 67 -9.06 -1.96 16.08
CA ASP A 67 -9.58 -3.32 16.24
C ASP A 67 -9.97 -3.95 14.91
N GLU A 68 -10.54 -3.13 14.02
CA GLU A 68 -10.82 -3.53 12.65
C GLU A 68 -9.53 -3.80 11.86
N TRP A 69 -8.56 -2.90 11.94
CA TRP A 69 -7.24 -3.11 11.34
C TRP A 69 -6.58 -4.39 11.86
N ARG A 70 -6.60 -4.65 13.17
CA ARG A 70 -6.06 -5.88 13.78
C ARG A 70 -6.78 -7.14 13.30
N ARG A 71 -8.10 -7.09 13.09
CA ARG A 71 -8.88 -8.22 12.55
C ARG A 71 -8.47 -8.51 11.10
N LEU A 72 -8.39 -7.47 10.27
CA LEU A 72 -7.99 -7.59 8.86
C LEU A 72 -6.54 -8.07 8.72
N GLN A 73 -5.63 -7.55 9.55
CA GLN A 73 -4.23 -7.97 9.56
C GLN A 73 -4.09 -9.46 9.94
N ARG A 74 -4.82 -9.93 10.96
CA ARG A 74 -4.84 -11.36 11.31
C ARG A 74 -5.34 -12.24 10.17
N ARG A 75 -6.36 -11.78 9.45
CA ARG A 75 -6.89 -12.49 8.26
C ARG A 75 -5.88 -12.49 7.11
N PHE A 76 -5.19 -11.38 6.87
CA PHE A 76 -4.09 -11.27 5.90
C PHE A 76 -2.97 -12.28 6.21
N GLU A 77 -2.51 -12.33 7.46
CA GLU A 77 -1.47 -13.26 7.93
C GLU A 77 -1.93 -14.73 7.80
N ALA A 78 -3.22 -15.01 8.05
CA ALA A 78 -3.79 -16.34 7.87
C ALA A 78 -3.76 -16.79 6.40
N TYR A 79 -4.06 -15.89 5.45
CA TYR A 79 -3.92 -16.18 4.01
C TYR A 79 -2.47 -16.51 3.65
N LEU A 80 -1.52 -15.67 4.03
CA LEU A 80 -0.08 -15.93 3.79
C LEU A 80 0.37 -17.27 4.38
N LYS A 81 -0.08 -17.58 5.60
CA LYS A 81 0.22 -18.86 6.25
C LYS A 81 -0.36 -20.04 5.47
N SER A 82 -1.60 -19.93 4.99
CA SER A 82 -2.26 -20.97 4.20
C SER A 82 -1.53 -21.23 2.87
N PHE A 83 -1.10 -20.17 2.18
CA PHE A 83 -0.35 -20.27 0.92
C PHE A 83 1.01 -20.93 1.13
N ARG A 84 1.70 -20.57 2.21
CA ARG A 84 2.97 -21.22 2.59
C ARG A 84 2.79 -22.71 2.88
N ILE A 85 1.73 -23.10 3.59
CA ILE A 85 1.43 -24.52 3.88
C ILE A 85 1.10 -25.27 2.59
N GLY A 86 0.32 -24.64 1.69
CA GLY A 86 0.00 -25.17 0.36
C GLY A 86 1.17 -25.12 -0.63
N LYS A 87 2.35 -24.65 -0.21
CA LYS A 87 3.54 -24.46 -1.07
C LYS A 87 3.28 -23.59 -2.30
N ILE A 88 2.32 -22.66 -2.21
CA ILE A 88 2.06 -21.69 -3.28
C ILE A 88 3.20 -20.68 -3.28
N SER A 89 3.92 -20.62 -4.39
CA SER A 89 5.03 -19.69 -4.59
C SER A 89 4.49 -18.28 -4.78
N MET A 90 4.69 -17.41 -3.78
CA MET A 90 4.43 -15.97 -3.92
C MET A 90 5.42 -15.31 -4.88
N ARG A 91 6.38 -16.04 -5.48
CA ARG A 91 7.18 -15.52 -6.58
C ARG A 91 6.42 -15.61 -7.90
N GLU A 92 5.73 -16.74 -8.10
CA GLU A 92 4.97 -17.05 -9.32
C GLU A 92 3.54 -16.50 -9.28
N HIS A 93 2.94 -16.40 -8.10
CA HIS A 93 1.57 -15.93 -7.93
C HIS A 93 1.52 -14.63 -7.13
N CYS A 94 0.70 -13.69 -7.59
CA CYS A 94 0.40 -12.48 -6.83
C CYS A 94 -0.55 -12.80 -5.68
N PHE A 95 -0.25 -12.30 -4.47
CA PHE A 95 -1.14 -12.43 -3.33
C PHE A 95 -2.56 -11.93 -3.63
N TYR A 96 -2.68 -10.80 -4.36
CA TYR A 96 -3.95 -10.13 -4.61
C TYR A 96 -4.87 -10.92 -5.55
N ASP A 97 -4.34 -11.85 -6.35
CA ASP A 97 -5.17 -12.72 -7.21
C ASP A 97 -5.71 -13.94 -6.46
N LEU A 98 -5.08 -14.30 -5.34
CA LEU A 98 -5.36 -15.54 -4.61
C LEU A 98 -6.37 -15.36 -3.48
N VAL A 99 -6.60 -14.13 -3.03
CA VAL A 99 -7.50 -13.84 -1.91
C VAL A 99 -8.87 -13.36 -2.40
N PRO A 100 -9.95 -13.57 -1.61
CA PRO A 100 -11.28 -13.12 -2.00
C PRO A 100 -11.36 -11.61 -2.22
N LYS A 101 -12.07 -11.20 -3.27
CA LYS A 101 -12.28 -9.79 -3.64
C LYS A 101 -12.85 -8.95 -2.50
N ASP A 102 -13.83 -9.47 -1.77
CA ASP A 102 -14.47 -8.75 -0.66
C ASP A 102 -13.46 -8.45 0.47
N PHE A 103 -12.53 -9.38 0.71
CA PHE A 103 -11.46 -9.16 1.68
C PHE A 103 -10.51 -8.05 1.21
N LEU A 104 -10.13 -8.04 -0.07
CA LEU A 104 -9.26 -7.00 -0.62
C LEU A 104 -9.89 -5.61 -0.52
N GLN A 105 -11.16 -5.49 -0.87
CA GLN A 105 -11.90 -4.23 -0.77
C GLN A 105 -11.91 -3.74 0.68
N GLN A 106 -12.31 -4.58 1.63
CA GLN A 106 -12.31 -4.22 3.05
C GLN A 106 -10.91 -3.84 3.56
N PHE A 107 -9.89 -4.60 3.18
CA PHE A 107 -8.51 -4.34 3.58
C PHE A 107 -8.01 -2.98 3.06
N CYS A 108 -8.29 -2.68 1.79
CA CYS A 108 -7.88 -1.43 1.17
C CYS A 108 -8.69 -0.24 1.67
N GLU A 109 -9.98 -0.43 1.98
CA GLU A 109 -10.85 0.61 2.54
C GLU A 109 -10.35 1.08 3.90
N VAL A 110 -10.13 0.16 4.83
CA VAL A 110 -9.61 0.52 6.16
C VAL A 110 -8.21 1.14 6.05
N LYS A 111 -7.38 0.65 5.12
CA LYS A 111 -6.08 1.27 4.84
C LYS A 111 -6.22 2.69 4.26
N ASN A 112 -7.23 2.95 3.43
CA ASN A 112 -7.56 4.30 2.94
C ASN A 112 -7.97 5.21 4.09
N GLN A 113 -8.84 4.76 4.99
CA GLN A 113 -9.28 5.54 6.15
C GLN A 113 -8.11 5.89 7.08
N ILE A 114 -7.20 4.96 7.34
CA ILE A 114 -5.96 5.25 8.09
C ILE A 114 -5.08 6.27 7.34
N THR A 115 -4.97 6.12 6.01
CA THR A 115 -4.19 7.03 5.17
C THR A 115 -4.78 8.45 5.22
N GLU A 116 -6.10 8.57 5.12
CA GLU A 116 -6.85 9.82 5.22
C GLU A 116 -6.63 10.49 6.58
N TYR A 117 -6.81 9.72 7.66
CA TYR A 117 -6.53 10.18 9.02
C TYR A 117 -5.12 10.77 9.14
N VAL A 118 -4.10 10.13 8.56
CA VAL A 118 -2.73 10.67 8.58
C VAL A 118 -2.61 11.99 7.81
N PHE A 119 -3.25 12.11 6.64
CA PHE A 119 -3.23 13.37 5.89
C PHE A 119 -3.93 14.51 6.60
N GLU A 120 -4.94 14.22 7.42
CA GLU A 120 -5.72 15.21 8.16
C GLU A 120 -5.06 15.62 9.48
N ASN A 121 -4.37 14.69 10.16
CA ASN A 121 -3.89 14.89 11.53
C ASN A 121 -2.36 15.09 11.63
N TYR A 122 -1.61 14.80 10.58
CA TYR A 122 -0.15 14.96 10.56
C TYR A 122 0.26 16.07 9.60
N GLU A 123 1.04 17.01 10.14
CA GLU A 123 1.61 18.09 9.35
C GLU A 123 2.58 17.55 8.28
N LYS A 124 2.60 18.22 7.12
CA LYS A 124 3.58 17.90 6.08
C LYS A 124 4.96 18.35 6.58
N PRO A 125 5.95 17.45 6.73
CA PRO A 125 7.26 17.84 7.22
C PRO A 125 7.96 18.80 6.23
N GLU A 126 8.75 19.74 6.74
CA GLU A 126 9.42 20.76 5.91
C GLU A 126 10.34 20.13 4.84
N ASN A 127 11.01 19.03 5.20
CA ASN A 127 11.90 18.29 4.31
C ASN A 127 11.20 17.18 3.50
N TYR A 128 9.86 17.19 3.40
CA TYR A 128 9.07 16.16 2.72
C TYR A 128 9.59 15.87 1.30
N GLU A 129 9.86 16.90 0.50
CA GLU A 129 10.33 16.75 -0.88
C GLU A 129 11.69 16.04 -0.97
N HIS A 130 12.55 16.24 0.03
CA HIS A 130 13.81 15.52 0.12
C HIS A 130 13.58 14.06 0.51
N LEU A 131 12.72 13.81 1.51
CA LEU A 131 12.37 12.46 1.96
C LEU A 131 11.74 11.63 0.84
N ASP A 132 10.85 12.23 0.04
CA ASP A 132 10.24 11.58 -1.11
C ASP A 132 11.27 11.14 -2.16
N LYS A 133 12.18 12.04 -2.54
CA LYS A 133 13.27 11.73 -3.49
C LYS A 133 14.17 10.60 -2.97
N VAL A 134 14.54 10.64 -1.68
CA VAL A 134 15.35 9.59 -1.05
C VAL A 134 14.60 8.27 -1.04
N GLN A 135 13.32 8.25 -0.68
CA GLN A 135 12.51 7.04 -0.63
C GLN A 135 12.35 6.39 -2.00
N LYS A 136 12.12 7.19 -3.06
CA LYS A 136 12.07 6.73 -4.44
C LYS A 136 13.41 6.16 -4.90
N LEU A 137 14.52 6.80 -4.54
CA LEU A 137 15.87 6.29 -4.83
C LEU A 137 16.14 4.96 -4.13
N LEU A 138 15.82 4.85 -2.84
CA LEU A 138 15.98 3.61 -2.05
C LEU A 138 15.14 2.48 -2.64
N TYR A 139 13.90 2.76 -3.07
CA TYR A 139 13.06 1.78 -3.75
C TYR A 139 13.73 1.29 -5.04
N LYS A 140 14.23 2.22 -5.89
CA LYS A 140 14.93 1.86 -7.12
C LYS A 140 16.18 1.00 -6.87
N ILE A 141 16.95 1.28 -5.83
CA ILE A 141 18.13 0.48 -5.45
C ILE A 141 17.71 -0.92 -5.00
N LYS A 142 16.66 -1.02 -4.17
CA LYS A 142 16.17 -2.29 -3.60
C LYS A 142 15.76 -3.30 -4.68
N TYR A 143 15.14 -2.83 -5.76
CA TYR A 143 14.64 -3.68 -6.85
C TYR A 143 15.56 -3.70 -8.08
N ARG A 144 16.78 -3.17 -7.97
CA ARG A 144 17.77 -3.29 -9.04
C ARG A 144 18.44 -4.66 -8.95
N ASP A 145 18.37 -5.43 -10.03
CA ASP A 145 19.16 -6.65 -10.15
C ASP A 145 20.65 -6.30 -10.09
N LEU A 146 21.37 -7.01 -9.22
CA LEU A 146 22.81 -6.92 -9.14
C LEU A 146 23.38 -7.85 -10.22
N ASN A 147 24.19 -7.32 -11.12
CA ASN A 147 25.04 -8.13 -11.99
C ASN A 147 26.15 -8.75 -11.13
N ILE A 148 25.87 -9.89 -10.50
CA ILE A 148 26.84 -10.70 -9.75
C ILE A 148 27.08 -11.99 -10.50
#